data_AF-A0A2K1XY21-F1
#
_entry.id   AF-A0A2K1XY21-F1
#
_cell.length_a   1.000
_cell.length_b   1.000
_cell.length_c   1.000
_cell.angle_alpha   90.00
_cell.angle_beta   90.00
_cell.angle_gamma   90.00
#
_symmetry.space_group_name_H-M   'P 1'
#
loop_
_entity.id
_entity.type
_entity.pdbx_description
1 polymer ?
#
loop_
_entity_poly.entity_id
_entity_poly.type
_entity_poly.pdbx_seq_one_letter_code
_entity_poly.pdbx_strand_id
1 'polypeptide(L)'
;AIITATTKKWTRCMIGFFPGFKMPYHVVNTIASRVWASYGLENVMTTANGFMVFCFKTEAVIHVVLEKGPWMFGGKVIILQQWHPHFVFDKNKISKLPVWIHLHGLPFILWSKSGLSLAASMVGKPLSCDE
;
A
#
# COMPACT_ATOMS: atom_id res chain seq x y z
N ALA A 1 -16.25 -19.01 -17.00
CA ALA A 1 -14.98 -18.98 -17.75
C ALA A 1 -14.52 -17.57 -18.19
N ILE A 2 -15.42 -16.59 -18.39
CA ILE A 2 -15.03 -15.24 -18.85
C ILE A 2 -14.38 -14.39 -17.74
N ILE A 3 -14.77 -14.60 -16.48
CA ILE A 3 -14.27 -13.84 -15.32
C ILE A 3 -12.78 -14.11 -15.07
N THR A 4 -12.30 -15.33 -15.30
CA THR A 4 -10.91 -15.71 -14.99
C THR A 4 -9.88 -15.09 -15.95
N ALA A 5 -10.24 -14.87 -17.21
CA ALA A 5 -9.37 -14.24 -18.20
C ALA A 5 -9.14 -12.76 -17.90
N THR A 6 -10.17 -12.03 -17.45
CA THR A 6 -10.02 -10.65 -16.99
C THR A 6 -9.30 -10.56 -15.65
N THR A 7 -9.50 -11.51 -14.73
CA THR A 7 -8.88 -11.50 -13.38
C THR A 7 -7.34 -11.56 -13.44
N LYS A 8 -6.74 -12.34 -14.35
CA LYS A 8 -5.26 -12.43 -14.49
C LYS A 8 -4.60 -11.08 -14.79
N LYS A 9 -5.32 -10.14 -15.39
CA LYS A 9 -4.78 -8.81 -15.70
C LYS A 9 -4.63 -7.95 -14.44
N TRP A 10 -5.50 -8.14 -13.45
CA TRP A 10 -5.57 -7.32 -12.25
C TRP A 10 -4.71 -7.82 -11.10
N THR A 11 -4.21 -9.07 -11.13
CA THR A 11 -3.25 -9.55 -10.12
C THR A 11 -1.93 -8.77 -10.17
N ARG A 12 -1.62 -8.17 -11.32
CA ARG A 12 -0.49 -7.25 -11.51
C ARG A 12 -0.81 -5.80 -11.14
N CYS A 13 -1.93 -5.55 -10.47
CA CYS A 13 -2.33 -4.20 -10.07
C CYS A 13 -2.45 -4.06 -8.54
N MET A 14 -2.06 -2.89 -8.04
CA MET A 14 -2.32 -2.46 -6.68
C MET A 14 -3.34 -1.33 -6.68
N ILE A 15 -4.09 -1.22 -5.60
CA ILE A 15 -5.10 -0.20 -5.37
C ILE A 15 -4.54 0.79 -4.36
N GLY A 16 -4.69 2.07 -4.65
CA GLY A 16 -4.30 3.15 -3.74
C GLY A 16 -5.42 4.14 -3.46
N PHE A 17 -5.41 4.73 -2.27
CA PHE A 17 -6.27 5.88 -1.97
C PHE A 17 -5.64 6.81 -0.94
N PHE A 18 -6.12 8.05 -0.93
CA PHE A 18 -5.71 9.08 0.02
C PHE A 18 -6.79 9.23 1.10
N PRO A 19 -6.47 9.02 2.39
CA PRO A 19 -7.41 9.26 3.48
C PRO A 19 -7.76 10.76 3.60
N GLY A 20 -9.05 11.09 3.67
CA GLY A 20 -9.52 12.47 3.87
C GLY A 20 -9.17 13.46 2.75
N PHE A 21 -8.58 13.01 1.64
CA PHE A 21 -8.11 13.87 0.57
C PHE A 21 -8.33 13.18 -0.79
N LYS A 22 -8.53 13.96 -1.86
CA LYS A 22 -8.61 13.46 -3.23
C LYS A 22 -7.53 14.13 -4.07
N MET A 23 -6.43 13.43 -4.28
CA MET A 23 -5.34 13.91 -5.13
C MET A 23 -5.79 13.95 -6.60
N PRO A 24 -5.50 15.03 -7.35
CA PRO A 24 -5.76 15.07 -8.79
C PRO A 24 -5.00 13.97 -9.53
N TYR A 25 -5.65 13.33 -10.52
CA TYR A 25 -5.07 12.22 -11.28
C TYR A 25 -3.70 12.55 -11.87
N HIS A 26 -3.55 13.73 -12.49
CA HIS A 26 -2.31 14.12 -13.14
C HIS A 26 -1.13 14.14 -12.15
N VAL A 27 -1.32 14.67 -10.94
CA VAL A 27 -0.30 14.68 -9.89
C VAL A 27 0.08 13.26 -9.49
N VAL A 28 -0.93 12.40 -9.27
CA VAL A 28 -0.68 11.00 -8.92
C VAL A 28 0.10 10.29 -10.03
N ASN A 29 -0.31 10.47 -11.29
CA ASN A 29 0.32 9.81 -12.43
C ASN A 29 1.78 10.27 -12.61
N THR A 30 2.06 11.57 -12.48
CA THR A 30 3.42 12.11 -12.56
C THR A 30 4.31 11.54 -11.46
N ILE A 31 3.85 11.54 -10.20
CA ILE A 31 4.63 11.02 -9.08
C ILE A 31 4.82 9.51 -9.20
N ALA A 32 3.75 8.75 -9.47
CA ALA A 32 3.82 7.30 -9.65
C ALA A 32 4.76 6.92 -10.79
N SER A 33 4.67 7.60 -11.94
CA SER A 33 5.57 7.35 -13.06
C SER A 33 7.01 7.64 -12.69
N ARG A 34 7.28 8.74 -11.97
CA ARG A 34 8.64 9.08 -11.53
C ARG A 34 9.23 8.05 -10.57
N VAL A 35 8.42 7.58 -9.61
CA VAL A 35 8.89 6.76 -8.48
C VAL A 35 8.85 5.26 -8.80
N TRP A 36 7.87 4.83 -9.60
CA TRP A 36 7.59 3.43 -9.88
C TRP A 36 7.87 2.98 -11.33
N ALA A 37 8.32 3.87 -12.22
CA ALA A 37 8.72 3.46 -13.57
C ALA A 37 9.86 2.43 -13.55
N SER A 38 10.86 2.59 -12.67
CA SER A 38 11.97 1.64 -12.53
C SER A 38 11.52 0.26 -12.02
N TYR A 39 10.40 0.23 -11.29
CA TYR A 39 9.75 -1.00 -10.86
C TYR A 39 8.88 -1.62 -11.97
N GLY A 40 8.68 -0.91 -13.09
CA GLY A 40 7.89 -1.41 -14.22
C GLY A 40 6.40 -1.09 -14.12
N LEU A 41 6.04 0.09 -13.59
CA LEU A 41 4.69 0.64 -13.71
C LEU A 41 4.29 0.75 -15.21
N GLU A 42 3.18 0.14 -15.59
CA GLU A 42 2.63 0.16 -16.96
C GLU A 42 1.53 1.21 -17.12
N ASN A 43 0.64 1.32 -16.12
CA ASN A 43 -0.54 2.17 -16.23
C ASN A 43 -1.04 2.65 -14.86
N VAL A 44 -1.63 3.85 -14.85
CA VAL A 44 -2.33 4.45 -13.70
C VAL A 44 -3.75 4.80 -14.11
N MET A 45 -4.73 4.28 -13.39
CA MET A 45 -6.16 4.53 -13.61
C MET A 45 -6.79 5.12 -12.34
N THR A 46 -7.94 5.79 -12.51
CA THR A 46 -8.75 6.29 -11.39
C THR A 46 -10.15 5.69 -11.48
N THR A 47 -10.68 5.28 -10.33
CA THR A 47 -12.06 4.83 -10.18
C THR A 47 -12.96 6.00 -9.74
N ALA A 48 -14.25 5.96 -10.06
CA ALA A 48 -15.23 6.97 -9.65
C ALA A 48 -15.20 7.28 -8.13
N ASN A 49 -14.92 6.26 -7.31
CA ASN A 49 -14.89 6.35 -5.85
C ASN A 49 -13.59 6.98 -5.29
N GLY A 50 -12.73 7.52 -6.17
CA GLY A 50 -11.48 8.18 -5.78
C GLY A 50 -10.37 7.22 -5.33
N PHE A 51 -10.46 5.96 -5.77
CA PHE A 51 -9.35 5.02 -5.73
C PHE A 51 -8.49 5.17 -6.99
N MET A 52 -7.22 4.88 -6.84
CA MET A 52 -6.23 4.80 -7.90
C MET A 52 -5.89 3.33 -8.12
N VAL A 53 -5.69 2.93 -9.36
CA VAL A 53 -5.19 1.59 -9.69
C VAL A 53 -3.87 1.74 -10.42
N PHE A 54 -2.84 1.08 -9.91
CA PHE A 54 -1.50 1.08 -10.48
C PHE A 54 -1.19 -0.32 -10.96
N CYS A 55 -0.96 -0.50 -12.26
CA CYS A 55 -0.66 -1.80 -12.85
C CYS A 55 0.80 -1.88 -13.26
N PHE A 56 1.42 -3.02 -12.97
CA PHE A 56 2.84 -3.28 -13.15
C PHE A 56 3.07 -4.42 -14.15
N LYS A 57 4.32 -4.55 -14.60
CA LYS A 57 4.74 -5.64 -15.50
C LYS A 57 4.60 -7.02 -14.86
N THR A 58 4.88 -7.15 -13.57
CA THR A 58 4.87 -8.43 -12.85
C THR A 58 4.22 -8.28 -11.47
N GLU A 59 3.65 -9.37 -10.97
CA GLU A 59 3.00 -9.41 -9.65
C GLU A 59 4.03 -9.34 -8.50
N ALA A 60 5.21 -9.96 -8.66
CA ALA A 60 6.28 -9.93 -7.65
C ALA A 60 6.70 -8.51 -7.26
N VAL A 61 6.65 -7.57 -8.22
CA VAL A 61 6.98 -6.16 -7.97
C VAL A 61 5.98 -5.50 -7.00
N ILE A 62 4.71 -5.93 -6.98
CA ILE A 62 3.72 -5.34 -6.08
C ILE A 62 4.16 -5.53 -4.63
N HIS A 63 4.59 -6.74 -4.27
CA HIS A 63 5.09 -7.03 -2.94
C HIS A 63 6.30 -6.15 -2.60
N VAL A 64 7.27 -6.04 -3.51
CA VAL A 64 8.44 -5.18 -3.32
C VAL A 64 8.05 -3.71 -3.11
N VAL A 65 7.10 -3.18 -3.89
CA VAL A 65 6.64 -1.80 -3.73
C VAL A 65 5.90 -1.61 -2.41
N LEU A 66 5.04 -2.55 -2.01
CA LEU A 66 4.30 -2.48 -0.74
C LEU A 66 5.24 -2.58 0.48
N GLU A 67 6.27 -3.43 0.42
CA GLU A 67 7.24 -3.63 1.49
C GLU A 67 8.19 -2.44 1.66
N LYS A 68 8.52 -1.74 0.57
CA LYS A 68 9.41 -0.56 0.60
C LYS A 68 8.82 0.68 1.27
N GLY A 69 7.63 0.57 1.85
CA GLY A 69 7.24 1.41 2.96
C GLY A 69 5.90 2.12 2.80
N PRO A 70 5.62 3.05 3.71
CA PRO A 70 4.50 3.96 3.54
C PRO A 70 4.88 4.98 2.46
N TRP A 71 4.12 5.01 1.38
CA TRP A 71 4.36 5.94 0.28
C TRP A 71 3.70 7.29 0.56
N MET A 72 4.37 8.37 0.16
CA MET A 72 3.84 9.72 0.23
C MET A 72 3.89 10.39 -1.13
N PHE A 73 2.75 10.91 -1.57
CA PHE A 73 2.64 11.65 -2.82
C PHE A 73 2.29 13.09 -2.46
N GLY A 74 3.16 14.04 -2.81
CA GLY A 74 2.94 15.46 -2.50
C GLY A 74 2.74 15.74 -1.00
N GLY A 75 3.45 15.03 -0.12
CA GLY A 75 3.33 15.16 1.34
C GLY A 75 2.04 14.56 1.93
N LYS A 76 1.23 13.84 1.14
CA LYS A 76 0.08 13.08 1.62
C LYS A 76 0.37 11.59 1.55
N VAL A 77 0.11 10.88 2.65
CA VAL A 77 0.25 9.42 2.70
C VAL A 77 -0.77 8.79 1.75
N ILE A 78 -0.30 7.90 0.87
CA ILE A 78 -1.15 7.03 0.06
C ILE A 78 -1.20 5.66 0.73
N ILE A 79 -2.41 5.17 0.94
CA ILE A 79 -2.62 3.80 1.38
C ILE A 79 -2.61 2.92 0.14
N LEU A 80 -1.83 1.83 0.18
CA LEU A 80 -1.73 0.87 -0.91
C LEU A 80 -2.10 -0.53 -0.43
N GLN A 81 -2.77 -1.28 -1.30
CA GLN A 81 -3.08 -2.70 -1.08
C GLN A 81 -3.05 -3.44 -2.41
N GLN A 82 -2.58 -4.69 -2.41
CA GLN A 82 -2.67 -5.55 -3.59
C GLN A 82 -4.14 -5.77 -3.97
N TRP A 83 -4.46 -5.67 -5.26
CA TRP A 83 -5.82 -5.97 -5.73
C TRP A 83 -6.12 -7.46 -5.53
N HIS A 84 -7.33 -7.77 -5.08
CA HIS A 84 -7.84 -9.15 -5.04
C HIS A 84 -9.31 -9.19 -5.46
N PRO A 85 -9.84 -10.34 -5.92
CA PRO A 85 -11.22 -10.43 -6.45
C PRO A 85 -12.32 -10.00 -5.47
N HIS A 86 -12.06 -10.17 -4.16
CA HIS A 86 -12.96 -9.79 -3.09
C HIS A 86 -12.76 -8.33 -2.60
N PHE A 87 -11.90 -7.54 -3.25
CA PHE A 87 -11.67 -6.16 -2.86
C PHE A 87 -12.89 -5.31 -3.21
N VAL A 88 -13.40 -4.58 -2.22
CA VAL A 88 -14.51 -3.65 -2.41
C VAL A 88 -13.97 -2.23 -2.40
N PHE A 89 -14.24 -1.48 -3.47
CA PHE A 89 -13.89 -0.05 -3.59
C PHE A 89 -14.78 0.83 -2.72
N ASP A 90 -14.79 0.56 -1.42
CA ASP A 90 -15.57 1.28 -0.43
C ASP A 90 -14.65 1.71 0.72
N LYS A 91 -14.39 3.02 0.80
CA LYS A 91 -13.53 3.60 1.82
C LYS A 91 -14.07 3.36 3.24
N ASN A 92 -15.38 3.17 3.40
CA ASN A 92 -16.02 2.91 4.70
C ASN A 92 -15.84 1.45 5.15
N LYS A 93 -15.50 0.53 4.24
CA LYS A 93 -15.22 -0.88 4.57
C LYS A 93 -13.75 -1.15 4.89
N ILE A 94 -12.89 -0.13 4.75
CA ILE A 94 -11.48 -0.22 5.14
C ILE A 94 -11.42 -0.11 6.66
N SER A 95 -11.56 -1.25 7.32
CA SER A 95 -11.64 -1.32 8.79
C SER A 95 -10.27 -1.33 9.47
N LYS A 96 -9.21 -1.70 8.76
CA LYS A 96 -7.85 -1.82 9.29
C LYS A 96 -6.83 -1.39 8.25
N LEU A 97 -5.82 -0.65 8.70
CA LEU A 97 -4.75 -0.14 7.87
C LEU A 97 -3.39 -0.48 8.51
N PRO A 98 -2.45 -1.09 7.78
CA PRO A 98 -1.08 -1.24 8.26
C PRO A 98 -0.41 0.14 8.29
N VAL A 99 0.16 0.51 9.44
CA VAL A 99 0.89 1.77 9.64
C VAL A 99 2.25 1.46 10.25
N TRP A 100 3.29 2.13 9.75
CA TRP A 100 4.62 2.09 10.32
C TRP A 100 4.69 3.06 11.51
N ILE A 101 5.07 2.55 12.68
CA ILE A 101 5.22 3.33 13.90
C ILE A 101 6.68 3.36 14.34
N HIS A 102 7.16 4.52 14.76
CA HIS A 102 8.49 4.67 15.35
C HIS A 102 8.35 4.68 16.88
N LEU A 103 8.97 3.71 17.55
CA LEU A 103 8.95 3.62 19.01
C LEU A 103 10.14 4.38 19.59
N HIS A 104 9.87 5.48 20.28
CA HIS A 104 10.91 6.30 20.94
C HIS A 104 11.05 5.93 22.41
N GLY A 105 12.28 5.98 22.93
CA GLY A 105 12.56 5.75 24.36
C GLY A 105 12.43 4.29 24.80
N LEU A 106 12.51 3.34 23.87
CA LEU A 106 12.42 1.92 24.19
C LEU A 106 13.63 1.49 25.05
N PRO A 107 13.43 0.94 26.27
CA PRO A 107 14.53 0.41 27.08
C PRO A 107 15.35 -0.63 26.32
N PHE A 108 16.67 -0.64 26.50
CA PHE A 108 17.58 -1.54 25.78
C PHE A 108 17.19 -3.03 25.87
N ILE A 109 16.60 -3.45 26.99
CA ILE A 109 16.12 -4.83 27.22
C ILE A 109 15.05 -5.25 26.19
N LEU A 110 14.29 -4.29 25.66
CA LEU A 110 13.23 -4.54 24.66
C LEU A 110 13.73 -4.46 23.21
N TRP A 111 15.02 -4.19 22.97
CA TRP A 111 15.65 -4.20 21.63
C TRP A 111 15.94 -5.62 21.13
N SER A 112 14.98 -6.51 21.31
CA SER A 112 14.97 -7.85 20.73
C SER A 112 13.69 -8.01 19.91
N LYS A 113 13.67 -8.95 18.96
CA LYS A 113 12.46 -9.24 18.17
C LYS A 113 11.23 -9.48 19.05
N SER A 114 11.41 -10.20 20.15
CA SER A 114 10.37 -10.45 21.14
C SER A 114 9.97 -9.20 21.92
N GLY A 115 10.93 -8.36 22.32
CA GLY A 115 10.67 -7.10 23.03
C GLY A 115 9.97 -6.05 22.17
N LEU A 116 10.39 -5.92 20.90
CA LEU A 116 9.73 -5.07 19.91
C LEU A 116 8.33 -5.55 19.59
N SER A 117 8.15 -6.86 19.41
CA SER A 117 6.83 -7.45 19.21
C SER A 117 5.91 -7.19 20.41
N LEU A 118 6.41 -7.34 21.64
CA LEU A 118 5.66 -7.03 22.85
C LEU A 118 5.28 -5.55 22.91
N ALA A 119 6.22 -4.64 22.67
CA ALA A 119 5.95 -3.20 22.67
C ALA A 119 4.93 -2.80 21.60
N ALA A 120 5.08 -3.29 20.37
CA ALA A 120 4.16 -3.04 19.28
C ALA A 120 2.77 -3.67 19.53
N SER A 121 2.71 -4.80 20.24
CA SER A 121 1.45 -5.47 20.60
C SER A 121 0.54 -4.62 21.49
N MET A 122 1.11 -3.70 22.29
CA MET A 122 0.35 -2.75 23.10
C MET A 122 -0.35 -1.69 22.24
N VAL A 123 0.18 -1.39 21.05
CA VAL A 123 -0.40 -0.41 20.12
C VAL A 123 -1.39 -1.08 19.16
N GLY A 124 -1.11 -2.30 18.73
CA GLY A 124 -1.96 -3.03 17.79
C GLY A 124 -1.39 -4.40 17.43
N LYS A 125 -1.79 -4.95 16.27
CA LYS A 125 -1.22 -6.22 15.80
C LYS A 125 0.09 -5.94 15.04
N PRO A 126 1.27 -6.32 15.56
CA PRO A 126 2.51 -6.15 14.81
C PRO A 126 2.48 -6.99 13.53
N LEU A 127 2.96 -6.41 12.44
CA LEU A 127 3.03 -7.07 11.12
C LEU A 127 4.47 -7.39 10.74
N SER A 128 5.37 -6.43 10.92
CA SER A 128 6.80 -6.55 10.62
C SER A 128 7.60 -5.62 11.53
N CYS A 129 8.89 -5.89 11.69
CA CYS A 129 9.88 -5.01 12.31
C CYS A 129 11.06 -4.87 11.35
N ASP A 130 11.73 -3.71 11.34
CA ASP A 130 12.99 -3.55 10.61
C ASP A 130 14.05 -4.48 11.24
N GLU A 131 14.87 -5.14 10.40
CA GLU A 131 15.96 -6.03 10.83
C GLU A 131 17.18 -5.28 11.35
#